data_AF-A0A4U5MK69-F1
#
_entry.id   AF-A0A4U5MK69-F1
#
_cell.length_a   1.000
_cell.length_b   1.000
_cell.length_c   1.000
_cell.angle_alpha   90.00
_cell.angle_beta   90.00
_cell.angle_gamma   90.00
#
_symmetry.space_group_name_H-M   'P 1'
#
loop_
_entity.id
_entity.type
_entity.pdbx_description
1 polymer ?
#
loop_
_entity_poly.entity_id
_entity_poly.type
_entity_poly.pdbx_seq_one_letter_code
_entity_poly.pdbx_strand_id
1 'polypeptide(L)' 'MNTCMYDHPLTYQHLKLLKEMFQYKEIPSIEKELMCGDRGYGAMANVKMIASIIASDVRNRFAVYSNSN' A
#
# COMPACT_ATOMS: atom_id res chain seq x y z
N MET A 1 -8.89 -3.51 5.82
CA MET A 1 -9.12 -3.94 7.21
C MET A 1 -9.98 -2.89 7.91
N ASN A 2 -10.69 -3.22 8.99
CA ASN A 2 -11.42 -2.18 9.73
C ASN A 2 -10.42 -1.23 10.43
N THR A 3 -10.89 -0.06 10.88
CA THR A 3 -10.03 0.95 11.49
C THR A 3 -9.38 0.46 12.79
N CYS A 4 -10.13 -0.23 13.65
CA CYS A 4 -9.56 -0.80 14.88
C CYS A 4 -8.42 -1.79 14.62
N MET A 5 -8.52 -2.62 13.57
CA MET A 5 -7.43 -3.51 13.17
C MET A 5 -6.25 -2.72 12.58
N TYR A 6 -6.52 -1.69 11.79
CA TYR A 6 -5.48 -0.86 11.20
C TYR A 6 -4.65 -0.15 12.27
N ASP A 7 -5.31 0.41 13.28
CA ASP A 7 -4.68 1.14 14.38
C ASP A 7 -4.09 0.21 15.46
N HIS A 8 -4.29 -1.10 15.34
CA HIS A 8 -3.79 -2.05 16.33
C HIS A 8 -2.25 -2.08 16.34
N PRO A 9 -1.60 -2.08 17.51
CA PRO A 9 -0.13 -2.03 17.61
C PRO A 9 0.57 -3.21 16.91
N LEU A 10 -0.07 -4.39 16.85
CA LEU A 10 0.47 -5.52 16.10
C LEU A 10 0.50 -5.27 14.59
N THR A 11 -0.52 -4.59 14.04
CA THR A 11 -0.54 -4.25 12.62
C THR A 11 0.62 -3.32 12.29
N TYR A 12 0.89 -2.34 13.14
CA TYR A 12 2.07 -1.48 13.01
C TYR A 12 3.38 -2.29 13.03
N GLN A 13 3.54 -3.23 13.97
CA GLN A 13 4.73 -4.09 14.05
C GLN A 13 4.90 -4.95 12.79
N HIS A 14 3.82 -5.54 12.28
CA HIS A 14 3.86 -6.34 11.05
C HIS A 14 4.23 -5.50 9.82
N LEU A 15 3.63 -4.31 9.66
CA LEU A 15 3.95 -3.39 8.56
C LEU A 15 5.40 -2.91 8.63
N LYS A 16 5.89 -2.59 9.83
CA LYS A 16 7.28 -2.22 10.06
C LYS A 16 8.23 -3.33 9.63
N LEU A 17 7.95 -4.57 10.04
CA LEU A 17 8.75 -5.75 9.67
C LEU A 17 8.78 -5.96 8.15
N LEU A 18 7.64 -5.83 7.46
CA LEU A 18 7.58 -5.93 5.99
C LEU A 18 8.43 -4.86 5.31
N LYS A 19 8.36 -3.60 5.77
CA LYS A 19 9.14 -2.49 5.21
C LYS A 19 10.64 -2.65 5.45
N GLU A 20 11.02 -2.98 6.68
CA GLU A 20 12.42 -3.00 7.10
C GLU A 20 13.16 -4.26 6.62
N MET A 21 12.55 -5.44 6.77
CA MET A 21 13.23 -6.71 6.44
C MET A 21 13.11 -7.08 4.96
N PHE A 22 11.96 -6.83 4.36
CA PHE A 22 11.66 -7.29 2.99
C PHE A 22 11.71 -6.16 1.96
N GLN A 23 11.99 -4.92 2.38
CA GLN A 23 11.95 -3.73 1.52
C GLN A 23 10.63 -3.64 0.74
N TYR A 24 9.54 -4.06 1.38
CA TYR A 24 8.21 -4.02 0.81
C TYR A 24 7.79 -2.58 0.52
N LYS A 25 7.36 -2.33 -0.73
CA LYS A 25 6.77 -1.05 -1.12
C LYS A 25 5.27 -1.09 -0.82
N GLU A 26 4.88 -0.38 0.23
CA GLU A 26 3.48 -0.26 0.63
C GLU A 26 2.72 0.71 -0.29
N ILE A 27 1.54 0.30 -0.75
CA ILE A 27 0.51 1.21 -1.24
C ILE A 27 -0.36 1.58 -0.03
N PRO A 28 -0.40 2.86 0.40
CA PRO A 28 -1.04 3.24 1.64
C PRO A 28 -2.55 2.99 1.60
N SER A 29 -3.09 2.63 2.76
CA SER A 29 -4.54 2.57 2.96
C SER A 29 -5.14 3.98 2.88
N ILE A 30 -6.44 4.05 2.56
CA ILE A 30 -7.19 5.30 2.48
C ILE A 30 -8.23 5.36 3.60
N GLU A 31 -8.64 6.57 3.94
CA GLU A 31 -9.77 6.80 4.83
C GLU A 31 -11.08 6.67 4.04
N LYS A 32 -11.98 5.79 4.49
CA LYS A 32 -13.35 5.66 3.95
C LYS A 32 -14.30 5.22 5.06
N GLU A 33 -15.59 5.41 4.81
CA GLU A 33 -16.61 4.67 5.54
C GLU A 33 -16.47 3.18 5.23
N LEU A 34 -16.29 2.39 6.28
CA LEU A 34 -16.05 0.96 6.22
C LEU A 34 -17.36 0.21 6.40
N MET A 35 -17.35 -1.09 6.06
CA MET A 35 -18.55 -1.93 6.13
C MET A 35 -19.14 -2.06 7.55
N CYS A 36 -18.38 -1.72 8.60
CA CYS A 36 -18.85 -1.68 9.98
C CYS A 36 -19.59 -0.37 10.35
N GLY A 37 -19.66 0.61 9.44
CA GLY A 37 -20.22 1.94 9.67
C GLY A 37 -19.21 2.95 10.22
N ASP A 38 -18.02 2.51 10.61
CA ASP A 38 -16.95 3.42 11.05
C ASP A 38 -16.27 4.09 9.86
N ARG A 39 -15.96 5.37 10.01
CA ARG A 39 -15.12 6.11 9.08
C ARG A 39 -13.71 6.22 9.64
N GLY A 40 -12.74 5.71 8.90
CA GLY A 40 -11.34 5.76 9.32
C GLY A 40 -10.40 5.11 8.31
N TYR A 41 -9.13 5.06 8.68
CA TYR A 41 -8.09 4.40 7.87
C TYR A 41 -8.27 2.88 7.89
N GLY A 42 -7.64 2.20 6.92
CA GLY A 42 -7.72 0.76 6.75
C GLY A 42 -8.46 0.30 5.49
N ALA A 43 -9.13 1.19 4.76
CA ALA A 43 -9.68 0.85 3.46
C ALA A 43 -8.58 0.66 2.42
N MET A 44 -8.76 -0.31 1.54
CA MET A 44 -7.85 -0.51 0.41
C MET A 44 -7.90 0.70 -0.53
N ALA A 45 -6.74 1.10 -1.05
CA ALA A 45 -6.66 2.07 -2.14
C ALA A 45 -7.58 1.66 -3.31
N ASN A 46 -8.06 2.65 -4.07
CA ASN A 46 -8.87 2.36 -5.25
C ASN A 46 -8.08 1.48 -6.23
N VAL A 47 -8.73 0.48 -6.83
CA VAL A 47 -8.16 -0.38 -7.89
C VAL A 47 -7.47 0.44 -8.98
N LYS A 48 -8.08 1.55 -9.43
CA LYS A 48 -7.45 2.44 -10.43
C LYS A 48 -6.12 3.03 -9.95
N MET A 49 -6.05 3.41 -8.68
CA MET A 49 -4.84 3.95 -8.06
C MET A 49 -3.76 2.87 -7.93
N ILE A 50 -4.14 1.68 -7.45
CA ILE A 50 -3.24 0.52 -7.34
C ILE A 50 -2.64 0.20 -8.71
N ALA A 51 -3.49 0.02 -9.74
CA ALA A 51 -3.06 -0.27 -11.09
C ALA A 51 -2.12 0.81 -11.64
N SER A 52 -2.42 2.09 -11.37
CA SER A 52 -1.58 3.21 -11.82
C SER A 52 -0.21 3.22 -11.16
N ILE A 53 -0.14 2.96 -9.85
CA ILE A 53 1.12 2.88 -9.11
C ILE A 53 1.98 1.73 -9.64
N ILE A 54 1.40 0.54 -9.79
CA ILE A 54 2.12 -0.64 -10.29
C ILE A 54 2.57 -0.42 -11.74
N ALA A 55 1.70 0.08 -12.62
CA ALA A 55 2.08 0.36 -14.00
C ALA A 55 3.21 1.38 -14.10
N SER A 56 3.29 2.33 -13.17
CA SER A 56 4.38 3.32 -13.11
C SER A 56 5.67 2.71 -12.58
N ASP A 57 5.62 1.91 -11.51
CA ASP A 57 6.81 1.21 -10.98
C ASP A 57 7.41 0.26 -12.02
N VAL A 58 6.57 -0.48 -12.72
CA VAL A 58 6.99 -1.39 -13.80
C VAL A 58 7.65 -0.61 -14.94
N ARG A 59 7.04 0.48 -15.42
CA ARG A 59 7.63 1.33 -16.47
C ARG A 59 8.97 1.91 -16.06
N ASN A 60 9.09 2.39 -14.82
CA ASN A 60 10.34 2.96 -14.31
C ASN A 60 11.47 1.93 -14.30
N ARG A 61 11.19 0.66 -13.94
CA ARG A 61 12.18 -0.42 -14.01
C ARG A 61 12.65 -0.66 -15.44
N PHE A 62 11.73 -0.72 -16.41
CA PHE A 62 12.08 -0.95 -17.82
C PHE A 62 12.82 0.23 -18.47
N ALA A 63 12.50 1.47 -18.11
CA ALA A 63 13.20 2.65 -18.63
C ALA A 63 14.70 2.64 -18.27
N VAL A 64 15.05 2.16 -17.07
CA VAL A 64 16.46 2.03 -16.64
C VAL A 64 17.22 1.01 -17.50
N TYR A 65 16.59 -0.11 -17.89
CA TYR A 65 17.22 -1.11 -18.76
C TYR A 65 17.37 -0.64 -20.21
N SER A 66 16.52 0.28 -20.66
CA SER A 66 16.52 0.77 -22.06
C SER A 66 17.68 1.72 -22.35
N ASN A 67 18.15 2.46 -21.35
CA ASN A 67 19.22 3.46 -21.47
C ASN A 67 20.64 2.91 -21.21
N SER A 68 20.78 1.59 -21.01
CA SER A 68 22.08 0.92 -20.79
C SER A 68 22.60 0.17 -22.02
N ASN A 69 21.99 0.37 -23.19
CA ASN A 69 22.49 -0.02 -24.51
C ASN A 69 22.80 1.22 -25.35
#